data_AF-A0A1F8Q731-F1
#
_entry.id   AF-A0A1F8Q731-F1
#
_cell.length_a   1.000
_cell.length_b   1.000
_cell.length_c   1.000
_cell.angle_alpha   90.00
_cell.angle_beta   90.00
_cell.angle_gamma   90.00
#
_symmetry.space_group_name_H-M   'P 1'
#
loop_
_entity.id
_entity.type
_entity.pdbx_description
1 polymer ?
#
loop_
_entity_poly.entity_id
_entity_poly.type
_entity_poly.pdbx_seq_one_letter_code
_entity_poly.pdbx_strand_id
1 'polypeptide(L)'
;MTNNDVPVYNPVTPGTGASTGGDGPRQPHLSYTERLSELASRRYRNPALHWTAFGLSLASLVLLLVWVSGSRATVPALWVWLDVGMAIIFALEFLTRSGFRWDPTGYVVTHIFDFIAIAPAIVIIYYQLPLSGFWIWLILVGRIIRAIDRLLGDGFVRRNILAIIEGFEEEITDRVLLRIMARIRADIGRGSLSAGLAEVLARNKESVLQRVRAQHPQEGIIASVARVSGLDNVLEKAEERTYDSVVEIIKSPEIDHTIREAIDSAFSAIQSELDVRSWRQNLGLGRGHKTNRETGQS
;
A
#
# COMPACT_ATOMS: atom_id res chain seq x y z
N MET A 1 -51.07 38.40 50.72
CA MET A 1 -51.29 38.56 49.26
C MET A 1 -50.00 39.13 48.68
N THR A 2 -49.25 38.26 47.97
CA THR A 2 -48.35 38.49 46.80
C THR A 2 -47.74 39.90 46.64
N ASN A 3 -46.45 40.12 46.41
CA ASN A 3 -45.53 39.41 45.53
C ASN A 3 -44.13 40.08 45.57
N ASN A 4 -43.15 39.41 44.97
CA ASN A 4 -41.88 39.92 44.42
C ASN A 4 -40.64 39.84 45.31
N ASP A 5 -40.25 38.59 45.58
CA ASP A 5 -38.83 38.23 45.69
C ASP A 5 -38.14 38.45 44.35
N VAL A 6 -37.19 39.38 44.32
CA VAL A 6 -36.26 39.57 43.20
C VAL A 6 -35.00 38.76 43.50
N PRO A 7 -34.60 37.81 42.63
CA PRO A 7 -33.32 37.13 42.82
C PRO A 7 -32.17 38.07 42.49
N VAL A 8 -31.29 38.27 43.47
CA VAL A 8 -30.01 38.98 43.32
C VAL A 8 -29.12 38.16 42.39
N TYR A 9 -28.79 38.74 41.24
CA TYR A 9 -27.85 38.19 40.28
C TYR A 9 -26.43 38.32 40.83
N ASN A 10 -25.86 37.24 41.36
CA ASN A 10 -24.43 37.15 41.66
C ASN A 10 -23.69 36.83 40.36
N PRO A 11 -22.80 37.71 39.87
CA PRO A 11 -21.94 37.36 38.74
C PRO A 11 -21.03 36.20 39.15
N VAL A 12 -21.16 35.08 38.44
CA VAL A 12 -20.25 33.95 38.51
C VAL A 12 -18.87 34.45 38.09
N THR A 13 -17.99 34.61 39.07
CA THR A 13 -16.55 34.71 38.84
C THR A 13 -16.13 33.44 38.08
N PRO A 14 -15.42 33.55 36.93
CA PRO A 14 -14.88 32.39 36.25
C PRO A 14 -13.91 31.72 37.20
N GLY A 15 -14.37 30.60 37.77
CA GLY A 15 -13.57 29.71 38.58
C GLY A 15 -12.37 29.29 37.77
N THR A 16 -11.20 29.56 38.34
CA THR A 16 -9.90 29.04 37.95
C THR A 16 -9.96 27.51 38.03
N GLY A 17 -10.51 26.89 37.00
CA GLY A 17 -10.43 25.45 36.76
C GLY A 17 -8.98 25.14 36.45
N ALA A 18 -8.24 24.76 37.49
CA ALA A 18 -6.91 24.18 37.40
C ALA A 18 -7.02 22.81 36.69
N SER A 19 -7.17 22.86 35.37
CA SER A 19 -6.78 21.78 34.47
C SER A 19 -5.25 21.72 34.49
N THR A 20 -4.72 20.92 35.40
CA THR A 20 -3.34 20.40 35.34
C THR A 20 -3.24 19.35 34.22
N GLY A 21 -3.63 19.76 33.00
CA GLY A 21 -3.25 19.09 31.77
C GLY A 21 -1.83 19.51 31.48
N GLY A 22 -0.87 18.76 32.00
CA GLY A 22 0.55 18.97 31.71
C GLY A 22 0.77 18.97 30.21
N ASP A 23 1.03 20.14 29.65
CA ASP A 23 1.75 20.32 28.40
C ASP A 23 3.16 19.74 28.61
N GLY A 24 3.25 18.41 28.62
CA GLY A 24 4.50 17.74 28.37
C GLY A 24 4.98 18.21 27.00
N PRO A 25 6.27 18.54 26.84
CA PRO A 25 6.81 18.97 25.55
C PRO A 25 6.36 17.95 24.51
N ARG A 26 5.55 18.38 23.54
CA ARG A 26 5.13 17.55 22.40
C ARG A 26 6.40 16.93 21.85
N GLN A 27 6.62 15.65 22.13
CA GLN A 27 7.78 14.96 21.62
C GLN A 27 7.70 15.12 20.10
N PRO A 28 8.74 15.68 19.45
CA PRO A 28 8.75 15.75 18.00
C PRO A 28 8.44 14.35 17.49
N HIS A 29 7.46 14.24 16.60
CA HIS A 29 7.13 12.98 15.94
C HIS A 29 8.36 12.57 15.15
N LEU A 30 9.28 11.86 15.80
CA LEU A 30 10.43 11.22 15.17
C LEU A 30 9.88 10.43 14.00
N SER A 31 10.43 10.71 12.82
CA SER A 31 10.07 9.98 11.61
C SER A 31 10.17 8.49 11.88
N TYR A 32 9.29 7.69 11.25
CA TYR A 32 9.27 6.23 11.47
C TYR A 32 10.66 5.61 11.25
N THR A 33 11.44 6.19 10.32
CA THR A 33 12.82 5.83 10.02
C THR A 33 13.78 6.15 11.16
N GLU A 34 13.65 7.29 11.86
CA GLU A 34 14.45 7.64 13.03
C GLU A 34 14.17 6.71 14.22
N ARG A 35 12.90 6.39 14.50
CA ARG A 35 12.54 5.44 15.58
C ARG A 35 13.09 4.03 15.30
N LEU A 36 13.07 3.61 14.04
CA LEU A 36 13.68 2.34 13.62
C LEU A 36 15.21 2.38 13.73
N SER A 37 15.83 3.51 13.41
CA SER A 37 17.29 3.70 13.53
C SER A 37 17.76 3.66 14.98
N GLU A 38 17.00 4.26 15.90
CA GLU A 38 17.31 4.27 17.33
C GLU A 38 17.16 2.85 17.92
N LEU A 39 16.09 2.14 17.56
CA LEU A 39 15.87 0.75 17.98
C LEU A 39 16.88 -0.23 17.36
N ALA A 40 17.34 0.02 16.13
CA ALA A 40 18.40 -0.76 15.49
C ALA A 40 19.77 -0.48 16.13
N SER A 41 20.05 0.77 16.51
CA SER A 41 21.33 1.18 17.11
C SER A 41 21.57 0.59 18.52
N ARG A 42 20.51 0.36 19.31
CA ARG A 42 20.63 -0.18 20.67
C ARG A 42 20.98 -1.67 20.76
N ARG A 43 20.96 -2.42 19.66
CA ARG A 43 21.14 -3.88 19.66
C ARG A 43 22.43 -4.39 19.01
N TYR A 44 23.42 -3.53 18.79
CA TYR A 44 24.80 -3.96 18.54
C TYR A 44 25.51 -4.20 19.88
N ARG A 45 25.47 -5.43 20.42
CA ARG A 45 26.20 -5.74 21.66
C ARG A 45 27.13 -6.96 21.62
N ASN A 46 27.26 -7.65 20.49
CA ASN A 46 28.37 -8.60 20.32
C ASN A 46 28.73 -8.81 18.84
N PRO A 47 29.93 -8.38 18.40
CA PRO A 47 30.39 -8.60 17.02
C PRO A 47 30.45 -10.10 16.67
N ALA A 48 30.73 -10.97 17.65
CA ALA A 48 30.77 -12.41 17.42
C ALA A 48 29.40 -12.96 17.01
N LEU A 49 28.31 -12.51 17.66
CA LEU A 49 26.96 -12.95 17.30
C LEU A 49 26.58 -12.49 15.88
N HIS A 50 26.98 -11.29 15.49
CA HIS A 50 26.75 -10.78 14.13
C HIS A 50 27.49 -11.62 13.09
N TRP A 51 28.76 -11.93 13.32
CA TRP A 51 29.54 -12.81 12.43
C TRP A 51 28.98 -14.23 12.36
N THR A 52 28.49 -14.77 13.48
CA THR A 52 27.81 -16.07 13.49
C THR A 52 26.52 -16.03 12.68
N ALA A 53 25.69 -15.00 12.85
CA ALA A 53 24.45 -14.84 12.07
C ALA A 53 24.75 -14.69 10.56
N PHE A 54 25.78 -13.92 10.21
CA PHE A 54 26.26 -13.82 8.83
C PHE A 54 26.73 -15.17 8.29
N GLY A 55 27.59 -15.88 9.02
CA GLY A 55 28.09 -17.20 8.63
C GLY A 55 26.97 -18.22 8.42
N LEU A 56 25.96 -18.21 9.28
CA LEU A 56 24.79 -19.07 9.15
C LEU A 56 23.93 -18.70 7.94
N SER A 57 23.72 -17.40 7.70
CA SER A 57 23.03 -16.90 6.49
C SER A 57 23.76 -17.31 5.21
N LEU A 58 25.08 -17.19 5.19
CA LEU A 58 25.91 -17.59 4.05
C LEU A 58 25.88 -19.11 3.83
N ALA A 59 25.99 -19.89 4.90
CA ALA A 59 25.89 -21.35 4.83
C ALA A 59 24.52 -21.81 4.28
N SER A 60 23.44 -21.18 4.75
CA SER A 60 22.07 -21.45 4.27
C SER A 60 21.88 -21.09 2.80
N LEU A 61 22.49 -19.99 2.33
CA LEU A 61 22.49 -19.59 0.94
C LEU A 61 23.29 -20.58 0.07
N VAL A 62 24.51 -20.94 0.48
CA VAL A 62 25.36 -21.89 -0.24
C VAL A 62 24.69 -23.26 -0.33
N LEU A 63 24.08 -23.75 0.75
CA LEU A 63 23.35 -25.01 0.75
C LEU A 63 22.26 -25.04 -0.34
N LEU A 64 21.46 -23.97 -0.42
CA LEU A 64 20.40 -23.86 -1.44
C LEU A 64 20.98 -23.69 -2.84
N LEU A 65 22.04 -22.90 -3.01
CA LEU A 65 22.68 -22.66 -4.30
C LEU A 65 23.29 -23.94 -4.89
N VAL A 66 23.97 -24.73 -4.05
CA VAL A 66 24.54 -26.03 -4.47
C VAL A 66 23.43 -27.00 -4.87
N TRP A 67 22.29 -26.97 -4.19
CA TRP A 67 21.14 -27.75 -4.59
C TRP A 67 20.57 -27.31 -5.95
N VAL A 68 20.27 -26.02 -6.11
CA VAL A 68 19.69 -25.46 -7.35
C VAL A 68 20.62 -25.65 -8.56
N SER A 69 21.93 -25.60 -8.35
CA SER A 69 22.92 -25.78 -9.42
C SER A 69 23.21 -27.25 -9.73
N GLY A 70 22.82 -28.17 -8.84
CA GLY A 70 23.09 -29.60 -8.98
C GLY A 70 21.98 -30.32 -9.74
N SER A 71 22.34 -31.18 -10.69
CA SER A 71 21.41 -32.08 -11.40
C SER A 71 21.01 -33.30 -10.54
N ARG A 72 20.61 -33.09 -9.28
CA ARG A 72 20.32 -34.20 -8.35
C ARG A 72 18.84 -34.54 -8.34
N ALA A 73 18.52 -35.80 -8.65
CA ALA A 73 17.15 -36.31 -8.63
C ALA A 73 16.62 -36.56 -7.20
N THR A 74 17.50 -36.74 -6.21
CA THR A 74 17.12 -37.07 -4.83
C THR A 74 17.85 -36.19 -3.81
N VAL A 75 17.08 -35.63 -2.88
CA VAL A 75 17.58 -34.81 -1.76
C VAL A 75 18.03 -35.76 -0.63
N PRO A 76 19.29 -35.71 -0.17
CA PRO A 76 19.71 -36.48 1.00
C PRO A 76 18.99 -35.99 2.27
N ALA A 77 18.53 -36.89 3.13
CA ALA A 77 17.82 -36.54 4.37
C ALA A 77 18.63 -35.59 5.27
N LEU A 78 19.95 -35.73 5.30
CA LEU A 78 20.84 -34.82 6.05
C LEU A 78 20.70 -33.36 5.60
N TRP A 79 20.50 -33.10 4.30
CA TRP A 79 20.35 -31.75 3.77
C TRP A 79 19.03 -31.12 4.21
N VAL A 80 17.97 -31.92 4.25
CA VAL A 80 16.67 -31.51 4.79
C VAL A 80 16.82 -31.09 6.25
N TRP A 81 17.49 -31.91 7.08
CA TRP A 81 17.71 -31.61 8.49
C TRP A 81 18.57 -30.36 8.71
N LEU A 82 19.62 -30.16 7.92
CA LEU A 82 20.45 -28.95 7.97
C LEU A 82 19.63 -27.70 7.61
N ASP A 83 18.83 -27.75 6.56
CA ASP A 83 18.00 -26.63 6.13
C ASP A 83 16.91 -26.27 7.16
N VAL A 84 16.25 -27.29 7.73
CA VAL A 84 15.28 -27.12 8.83
C VAL A 84 15.95 -26.54 10.07
N GLY A 85 17.13 -27.03 10.44
CA GLY A 85 17.88 -26.52 11.59
C GLY A 85 18.23 -25.04 11.44
N MET A 86 18.73 -24.64 10.27
CA MET A 86 19.02 -23.23 9.97
C MET A 86 17.74 -22.37 9.95
N ALA A 87 16.66 -22.87 9.37
CA ALA A 87 15.36 -22.21 9.37
C ALA A 87 14.84 -21.93 10.79
N ILE A 88 14.94 -22.91 11.70
CA ILE A 88 14.55 -22.74 13.11
C ILE A 88 15.41 -21.66 13.78
N ILE A 89 16.73 -21.67 13.55
CA ILE A 89 17.62 -20.65 14.12
C ILE A 89 17.25 -19.25 13.60
N PHE A 90 16.98 -19.11 12.29
CA PHE A 90 16.53 -17.84 11.72
C PHE A 90 15.16 -17.41 12.24
N ALA A 91 14.23 -18.35 12.46
CA ALA A 91 12.93 -18.06 13.04
C ALA A 91 13.07 -17.54 14.48
N LEU A 92 13.92 -18.17 15.30
CA LEU A 92 14.21 -17.73 16.66
C LEU A 92 14.90 -16.36 16.67
N GLU A 93 15.86 -16.15 15.76
CA GLU A 93 16.51 -14.85 15.59
C GLU A 93 15.50 -13.77 15.19
N PHE A 94 14.63 -14.06 14.23
CA PHE A 94 13.58 -13.13 13.78
C PHE A 94 12.60 -12.79 14.91
N LEU A 95 12.17 -13.79 15.67
CA LEU A 95 11.25 -13.62 16.79
C LEU A 95 11.89 -12.85 17.95
N THR A 96 13.14 -13.15 18.27
CA THR A 96 13.87 -12.39 19.30
C THR A 96 14.15 -10.95 18.84
N ARG A 97 14.35 -10.73 17.53
CA ARG A 97 14.54 -9.41 16.92
C ARG A 97 13.27 -8.57 16.89
N SER A 98 12.11 -9.18 16.66
CA SER A 98 10.81 -8.51 16.75
C SER A 98 10.49 -8.03 18.17
N GLY A 99 11.19 -8.56 19.18
CA GLY A 99 11.07 -8.16 20.58
C GLY A 99 9.70 -8.54 21.16
N PHE A 100 9.05 -9.57 20.62
CA PHE A 100 7.69 -9.96 20.98
C PHE A 100 6.69 -8.80 20.94
N ARG A 101 6.92 -7.81 20.08
CA ARG A 101 5.98 -6.70 19.92
C ARG A 101 4.65 -7.24 19.39
N TRP A 102 3.56 -6.76 19.99
CA TRP A 102 2.18 -7.24 19.78
C TRP A 102 1.58 -6.97 18.38
N ASP A 103 2.35 -6.40 17.45
CA ASP A 103 1.97 -6.24 16.04
C ASP A 103 2.86 -7.13 15.14
N PRO A 104 2.57 -8.44 15.07
CA PRO A 104 3.34 -9.36 14.24
C PRO A 104 3.18 -9.08 12.75
N THR A 105 2.02 -8.56 12.31
CA THR A 105 1.75 -8.31 10.88
C THR A 105 2.56 -7.12 10.37
N GLY A 106 2.58 -6.00 11.11
CA GLY A 106 3.42 -4.85 10.75
C GLY A 106 4.91 -5.19 10.72
N TYR A 107 5.38 -6.03 11.66
CA TYR A 107 6.77 -6.46 11.68
C TYR A 107 7.12 -7.36 10.48
N VAL A 108 6.25 -8.32 10.13
CA VAL A 108 6.46 -9.20 8.97
C VAL A 108 6.46 -8.41 7.67
N VAL A 109 5.51 -7.49 7.47
CA VAL A 109 5.45 -6.66 6.26
C VAL A 109 6.73 -5.84 6.09
N THR A 110 7.25 -5.27 7.18
CA THR A 110 8.48 -4.48 7.14
C THR A 110 9.76 -5.31 6.97
N HIS A 111 9.70 -6.62 7.26
CA HIS A 111 10.82 -7.56 7.18
C HIS A 111 10.48 -8.77 6.29
N ILE A 112 9.75 -8.53 5.20
CA ILE A 112 9.23 -9.59 4.33
C ILE A 112 10.36 -10.49 3.79
N PHE A 113 11.51 -9.91 3.43
CA PHE A 113 12.65 -10.68 2.91
C PHE A 113 13.28 -11.58 3.97
N ASP A 114 13.38 -11.10 5.21
CA ASP A 114 13.84 -11.92 6.33
C ASP A 114 12.85 -13.04 6.65
N PHE A 115 11.55 -12.74 6.57
CA PHE A 115 10.50 -13.74 6.76
C PHE A 115 10.54 -14.83 5.69
N ILE A 116 10.68 -14.46 4.42
CA ILE A 116 10.82 -15.39 3.29
C ILE A 116 12.08 -16.25 3.45
N ALA A 117 13.20 -15.66 3.90
CA ALA A 117 14.46 -16.37 4.05
C ALA A 117 14.44 -17.48 5.12
N ILE A 118 13.51 -17.41 6.08
CA ILE A 118 13.30 -18.43 7.13
C ILE A 118 12.76 -19.73 6.54
N ALA A 119 12.05 -19.70 5.41
CA ALA A 119 11.41 -20.89 4.87
C ALA A 119 12.46 -21.98 4.52
N PRO A 120 12.23 -23.24 4.92
CA PRO A 120 13.10 -24.35 4.58
C PRO A 120 12.85 -24.77 3.12
N ALA A 121 13.61 -24.19 2.18
CA ALA A 121 13.48 -24.43 0.75
C ALA A 121 13.65 -25.91 0.38
N ILE A 122 14.56 -26.63 1.05
CA ILE A 122 14.82 -28.05 0.75
C ILE A 122 13.62 -28.92 1.15
N VAL A 123 12.90 -28.55 2.20
CA VAL A 123 11.66 -29.24 2.60
C VAL A 123 10.59 -29.08 1.53
N ILE A 124 10.43 -27.88 0.97
CA ILE A 124 9.47 -27.61 -0.11
C ILE A 124 9.78 -28.47 -1.34
N ILE A 125 11.07 -28.64 -1.66
CA ILE A 125 11.52 -29.53 -2.74
C ILE A 125 11.22 -31.00 -2.41
N TYR A 126 11.55 -31.43 -1.19
CA TYR A 126 11.37 -32.82 -0.74
C TYR A 126 9.91 -33.28 -0.83
N TYR A 127 8.96 -32.42 -0.44
CA TYR A 127 7.53 -32.71 -0.49
C TYR A 127 6.88 -32.41 -1.85
N GLN A 128 7.63 -31.96 -2.86
CA GLN A 128 7.14 -31.68 -4.21
C GLN A 128 5.90 -30.76 -4.24
N LEU A 129 5.91 -29.69 -3.42
CA LEU A 129 4.77 -28.78 -3.37
C LEU A 129 4.53 -28.11 -4.75
N PRO A 130 3.26 -27.87 -5.14
CA PRO A 130 2.95 -27.14 -6.36
C PRO A 130 3.57 -25.74 -6.32
N LEU A 131 4.03 -25.24 -7.48
CA LEU A 131 4.75 -23.96 -7.60
C LEU A 131 6.10 -23.90 -6.87
N SER A 132 6.70 -25.05 -6.54
CA SER A 132 8.01 -25.12 -5.87
C SER A 132 9.07 -24.27 -6.55
N GLY A 133 9.13 -24.22 -7.88
CA GLY A 133 10.10 -23.39 -8.61
C GLY A 133 10.02 -21.89 -8.27
N PHE A 134 8.82 -21.32 -8.23
CA PHE A 134 8.61 -19.92 -7.85
C PHE A 134 9.02 -19.68 -6.39
N TRP A 135 8.58 -20.55 -5.47
CA TRP A 135 8.90 -20.43 -4.05
C TRP A 135 10.41 -20.58 -3.78
N ILE A 136 11.08 -21.52 -4.43
CA ILE A 136 12.53 -21.72 -4.30
C ILE A 136 13.26 -20.46 -4.75
N TRP A 137 12.87 -19.86 -5.88
CA TRP A 137 13.50 -18.64 -6.37
C TRP A 137 13.26 -17.47 -5.41
N LEU A 138 12.04 -17.33 -4.89
CA LEU A 138 11.70 -16.31 -3.91
C LEU A 138 12.53 -16.46 -2.61
N ILE A 139 12.69 -17.70 -2.11
CA ILE A 139 13.51 -17.99 -0.93
C ILE A 139 14.99 -17.74 -1.23
N LEU A 140 15.48 -18.09 -2.41
CA LEU A 140 16.86 -17.82 -2.83
C LEU A 140 17.14 -16.32 -2.82
N VAL A 141 16.26 -15.51 -3.42
CA VAL A 141 16.37 -14.05 -3.40
C VAL A 141 16.32 -13.52 -1.97
N GLY A 142 15.40 -14.03 -1.14
CA GLY A 142 15.32 -13.67 0.29
C GLY A 142 16.63 -13.96 1.05
N ARG A 143 17.23 -15.14 0.83
CA ARG A 143 18.51 -15.54 1.46
C ARG A 143 19.69 -14.70 0.96
N ILE A 144 19.72 -14.32 -0.31
CA ILE A 144 20.73 -13.40 -0.87
C ILE A 144 20.61 -12.04 -0.21
N ILE A 145 19.41 -11.46 -0.19
CA ILE A 145 19.15 -10.15 0.42
C ILE A 145 19.55 -10.18 1.90
N ARG A 146 19.16 -11.23 2.64
CA ARG A 146 19.55 -11.41 4.05
C ARG A 146 21.07 -11.49 4.21
N ALA A 147 21.76 -12.30 3.40
CA ALA A 147 23.22 -12.44 3.48
C ALA A 147 23.93 -11.10 3.22
N ILE A 148 23.46 -10.33 2.24
CA ILE A 148 23.97 -8.98 1.93
C ILE A 148 23.67 -8.02 3.08
N ASP A 149 22.46 -8.03 3.63
CA ASP A 149 22.07 -7.18 4.75
C ASP A 149 22.94 -7.47 6.00
N ARG A 150 23.25 -8.75 6.26
CA ARG A 150 24.19 -9.14 7.34
C ARG A 150 25.64 -8.83 7.03
N LEU A 151 26.05 -8.78 5.77
CA LEU A 151 27.41 -8.40 5.39
C LEU A 151 27.64 -6.89 5.55
N LEU A 152 26.68 -6.08 5.09
CA LEU A 152 26.76 -4.61 5.05
C LEU A 152 26.31 -3.95 6.36
N GLY A 153 25.75 -4.74 7.28
CA GLY A 153 25.25 -4.28 8.57
C GLY A 153 23.72 -4.27 8.59
N ASP A 154 23.18 -4.73 9.71
CA ASP A 154 21.76 -4.97 9.90
C ASP A 154 20.87 -3.81 9.42
N GLY A 155 19.96 -4.11 8.48
CA GLY A 155 19.01 -3.17 7.89
C GLY A 155 19.58 -2.20 6.85
N PHE A 156 20.80 -2.42 6.33
CA PHE A 156 21.36 -1.63 5.24
C PHE A 156 20.49 -1.71 3.97
N VAL A 157 20.15 -2.92 3.51
CA VAL A 157 19.41 -3.10 2.26
C VAL A 157 18.02 -2.48 2.38
N ARG A 158 17.37 -2.69 3.53
CA ARG A 158 16.06 -2.11 3.83
C ARG A 158 16.09 -0.58 3.80
N ARG A 159 17.08 0.05 4.44
CA ARG A 159 17.20 1.52 4.46
C ARG A 159 17.38 2.09 3.05
N ASN A 160 18.20 1.45 2.23
CA ASN A 160 18.43 1.89 0.86
C ASN A 160 17.19 1.67 -0.02
N ILE A 161 16.53 0.51 0.06
CA ILE A 161 15.30 0.25 -0.70
C ILE A 161 14.19 1.22 -0.30
N LEU A 162 13.99 1.45 1.00
CA LEU A 162 12.97 2.41 1.45
C LEU A 162 13.31 3.83 1.00
N ALA A 163 14.58 4.25 1.10
CA ALA A 163 15.00 5.56 0.60
C ALA A 163 14.82 5.71 -0.91
N ILE A 164 15.04 4.63 -1.67
CA ILE A 164 14.78 4.59 -3.11
C ILE A 164 13.27 4.68 -3.36
N ILE A 165 12.45 3.84 -2.73
CA ILE A 165 10.99 3.85 -2.91
C ILE A 165 10.41 5.22 -2.53
N GLU A 166 10.82 5.79 -1.41
CA GLU A 166 10.39 7.11 -0.94
C GLU A 166 10.84 8.21 -1.93
N GLY A 167 12.06 8.14 -2.45
CA GLY A 167 12.52 9.06 -3.51
C GLY A 167 11.80 8.88 -4.86
N PHE A 168 11.42 7.65 -5.21
CA PHE A 168 10.65 7.34 -6.41
C PHE A 168 9.18 7.81 -6.28
N GLU A 169 8.60 7.65 -5.09
CA GLU A 169 7.23 8.07 -4.77
C GLU A 169 7.09 9.58 -4.86
N GLU A 170 8.07 10.35 -4.37
CA GLU A 170 8.05 11.81 -4.42
C GLU A 170 8.34 12.36 -5.83
N GLU A 171 9.33 11.84 -6.56
CA GLU A 171 9.77 12.49 -7.81
C GLU A 171 9.11 11.94 -9.09
N ILE A 172 8.79 10.65 -9.16
CA ILE A 172 8.20 10.05 -10.36
C ILE A 172 6.68 10.23 -10.37
N THR A 173 6.01 10.05 -9.22
CA THR A 173 4.55 10.15 -9.16
C THR A 173 4.10 11.54 -9.58
N ASP A 174 4.69 12.61 -9.06
CA ASP A 174 4.26 13.98 -9.38
C ASP A 174 4.53 14.35 -10.84
N ARG A 175 5.74 14.11 -11.37
CA ARG A 175 6.06 14.49 -12.75
C ARG A 175 5.33 13.65 -13.79
N VAL A 176 5.20 12.34 -13.56
CA VAL A 176 4.49 11.45 -14.48
C VAL A 176 2.99 11.71 -14.41
N LEU A 177 2.42 11.87 -13.21
CA LEU A 177 1.00 12.18 -13.03
C LEU A 177 0.64 13.53 -13.65
N LEU A 178 1.45 14.58 -13.45
CA LEU A 178 1.23 15.89 -14.10
C LEU A 178 1.30 15.79 -15.63
N ARG A 179 2.26 15.01 -16.17
CA ARG A 179 2.38 14.80 -17.62
C ARG A 179 1.20 14.01 -18.19
N ILE A 180 0.73 12.99 -17.48
CA ILE A 180 -0.45 12.21 -17.86
C ILE A 180 -1.71 13.07 -17.77
N MET A 181 -1.90 13.85 -16.70
CA MET A 181 -3.01 14.79 -16.55
C MET A 181 -3.04 15.84 -17.66
N ALA A 182 -1.88 16.45 -17.98
CA ALA A 182 -1.78 17.41 -19.07
C ALA A 182 -2.14 16.79 -20.43
N ARG A 183 -1.73 15.54 -20.65
CA ARG A 183 -2.04 14.80 -21.88
C ARG A 183 -3.52 14.42 -21.95
N ILE A 184 -4.10 13.92 -20.87
CA ILE A 184 -5.53 13.61 -20.79
C ILE A 184 -6.34 14.90 -21.01
N ARG A 185 -5.98 16.01 -20.36
CA ARG A 185 -6.66 17.30 -20.58
C ARG A 185 -6.57 17.79 -22.02
N ALA A 186 -5.41 17.62 -22.67
CA ALA A 186 -5.24 17.94 -24.08
C ALA A 186 -6.06 17.02 -25.00
N ASP A 187 -6.16 15.73 -24.69
CA ASP A 187 -6.93 14.77 -25.48
C ASP A 187 -8.45 14.96 -25.27
N ILE A 188 -8.89 15.30 -24.06
CA ILE A 188 -10.28 15.68 -23.74
C ILE A 188 -10.64 17.01 -24.41
N GLY A 189 -9.73 17.98 -24.39
CA GLY A 189 -9.92 19.26 -25.07
C GLY A 189 -10.00 19.12 -26.60
N ARG A 190 -9.40 18.06 -27.17
CA ARG A 190 -9.41 17.79 -28.62
C ARG A 190 -10.51 16.83 -29.07
N GLY A 191 -11.12 16.04 -28.17
CA GLY A 191 -12.07 14.98 -28.51
C GLY A 191 -13.48 15.19 -27.95
N SER A 192 -14.49 14.66 -28.65
CA SER A 192 -15.84 14.44 -28.11
C SER A 192 -15.84 13.15 -27.28
N LEU A 193 -15.40 13.27 -26.02
CA LEU A 193 -15.27 12.13 -25.10
C LEU A 193 -16.60 11.38 -24.96
N SER A 194 -17.71 12.11 -24.92
CA SER A 194 -19.06 11.56 -24.93
C SER A 194 -19.38 10.73 -26.19
N ALA A 195 -18.94 11.18 -27.37
CA ALA A 195 -19.15 10.46 -28.62
C ALA A 195 -18.31 9.18 -28.68
N GLY A 196 -17.07 9.21 -28.18
CA GLY A 196 -16.22 8.02 -28.06
C GLY A 196 -16.80 7.00 -27.07
N LEU A 197 -17.26 7.45 -25.90
CA LEU A 197 -17.97 6.61 -24.93
C LEU A 197 -19.24 6.01 -25.52
N ALA A 198 -20.05 6.81 -26.20
CA ALA A 198 -21.27 6.35 -26.85
C ALA A 198 -21.00 5.35 -27.98
N GLU A 199 -19.90 5.52 -28.73
CA GLU A 199 -19.50 4.57 -29.76
C GLU A 199 -18.99 3.26 -29.15
N VAL A 200 -18.24 3.31 -28.05
CA VAL A 200 -17.80 2.11 -27.32
C VAL A 200 -19.00 1.38 -26.70
N LEU A 201 -19.95 2.09 -26.09
CA LEU A 201 -21.21 1.53 -25.59
C LEU A 201 -22.02 0.90 -26.72
N ALA A 202 -22.18 1.59 -27.85
CA ALA A 202 -22.89 1.04 -29.01
C ALA A 202 -22.23 -0.24 -29.54
N ARG A 203 -20.89 -0.30 -29.62
CA ARG A 203 -20.16 -1.51 -30.06
C ARG A 203 -20.25 -2.67 -29.07
N ASN A 204 -20.43 -2.40 -27.78
CA ASN A 204 -20.45 -3.40 -26.71
C ASN A 204 -21.84 -3.63 -26.10
N LYS A 205 -22.90 -3.15 -26.77
CA LYS A 205 -24.29 -3.20 -26.31
C LYS A 205 -24.68 -4.59 -25.76
N GLU A 206 -24.42 -5.64 -26.55
CA GLU A 206 -24.79 -7.01 -26.19
C GLU A 206 -24.07 -7.50 -24.92
N SER A 207 -22.77 -7.23 -24.81
CA SER A 207 -21.98 -7.65 -23.64
C SER A 207 -22.38 -6.88 -22.37
N VAL A 208 -22.77 -5.61 -22.50
CA VAL A 208 -23.22 -4.80 -21.36
C VAL A 208 -24.60 -5.24 -20.92
N LEU A 209 -25.55 -5.44 -21.84
CA LEU A 209 -26.88 -5.94 -21.54
C LEU A 209 -26.83 -7.32 -20.88
N GLN A 210 -26.02 -8.24 -21.41
CA GLN A 210 -25.82 -9.57 -20.81
C GLN A 210 -25.30 -9.48 -19.37
N ARG A 211 -24.39 -8.53 -19.09
CA ARG A 211 -23.82 -8.33 -17.75
C ARG A 211 -24.82 -7.67 -16.79
N VAL A 212 -25.63 -6.71 -17.25
CA VAL A 212 -26.71 -6.09 -16.47
C VAL A 212 -27.75 -7.15 -16.08
N ARG A 213 -28.17 -8.00 -17.01
CA ARG A 213 -29.07 -9.14 -16.75
C ARG A 213 -28.49 -10.11 -15.72
N ALA A 214 -27.18 -10.35 -15.76
CA ALA A 214 -26.49 -11.23 -14.83
C ALA A 214 -26.31 -10.62 -13.41
N GLN A 215 -26.22 -9.29 -13.30
CA GLN A 215 -26.03 -8.59 -12.02
C GLN A 215 -27.34 -8.30 -11.29
N HIS A 216 -28.45 -8.12 -12.01
CA HIS A 216 -29.77 -7.92 -11.42
C HIS A 216 -30.74 -9.05 -11.79
N PRO A 217 -30.46 -10.31 -11.42
CA PRO A 217 -31.37 -11.43 -11.72
C PRO A 217 -32.70 -11.33 -10.94
N GLN A 218 -32.81 -10.46 -9.93
CA GLN A 218 -33.95 -10.39 -9.01
C GLN A 218 -34.61 -9.01 -8.88
N GLU A 219 -34.07 -7.95 -9.48
CA GLU A 219 -34.67 -6.60 -9.37
C GLU A 219 -35.38 -6.23 -10.67
N GLY A 220 -36.71 -6.39 -10.64
CA GLY A 220 -37.62 -5.75 -11.59
C GLY A 220 -38.30 -6.73 -12.55
N ILE A 221 -39.56 -7.06 -12.27
CA ILE A 221 -40.59 -7.52 -13.23
C ILE A 221 -40.38 -8.93 -13.84
N ILE A 222 -39.14 -9.40 -14.02
CA ILE A 222 -38.78 -10.67 -14.68
C ILE A 222 -39.32 -11.89 -13.92
N ALA A 223 -39.23 -11.91 -12.58
CA ALA A 223 -39.73 -13.04 -11.79
C ALA A 223 -41.28 -13.18 -11.81
N SER A 224 -41.99 -12.07 -12.02
CA SER A 224 -43.46 -12.03 -12.04
C SER A 224 -44.02 -12.27 -13.45
N VAL A 225 -43.27 -11.87 -14.49
CA VAL A 225 -43.70 -11.86 -15.89
C VAL A 225 -43.19 -13.08 -16.69
N ALA A 226 -42.11 -13.74 -16.26
CA ALA A 226 -41.63 -15.00 -16.85
C ALA A 226 -42.65 -16.17 -16.80
N ARG A 227 -43.81 -15.98 -16.16
CA ARG A 227 -44.94 -16.92 -16.19
C ARG A 227 -45.87 -16.75 -17.40
N VAL A 228 -45.72 -15.69 -18.20
CA VAL A 228 -46.53 -15.45 -19.40
C VAL A 228 -45.67 -15.64 -20.64
N SER A 229 -45.78 -16.80 -21.28
CA SER A 229 -45.04 -17.18 -22.47
C SER A 229 -45.33 -16.19 -23.62
N GLY A 230 -44.38 -15.31 -23.93
CA GLY A 230 -44.49 -14.34 -25.03
C GLY A 230 -43.97 -12.93 -24.72
N LEU A 231 -43.65 -12.60 -23.46
CA LEU A 231 -43.14 -11.26 -23.10
C LEU A 231 -41.62 -11.09 -23.19
N ASP A 232 -40.84 -12.17 -23.30
CA ASP A 232 -39.38 -12.08 -23.37
C ASP A 232 -38.91 -11.23 -24.57
N ASN A 233 -39.56 -11.40 -25.72
CA ASN A 233 -39.30 -10.62 -26.93
C ASN A 233 -39.69 -9.14 -26.81
N VAL A 234 -40.68 -8.82 -25.95
CA VAL A 234 -41.12 -7.43 -25.70
C VAL A 234 -40.18 -6.75 -24.71
N LEU A 235 -39.70 -7.49 -23.72
CA LEU A 235 -38.75 -7.01 -22.72
C LEU A 235 -37.36 -6.80 -23.31
N GLU A 236 -36.86 -7.74 -24.09
CA GLU A 236 -35.58 -7.60 -24.80
C GLU A 236 -35.59 -6.36 -25.70
N LYS A 237 -36.68 -6.15 -26.44
CA LYS A 237 -36.88 -4.97 -27.28
C LYS A 237 -37.02 -3.67 -26.48
N ALA A 238 -37.56 -3.74 -25.26
CA ALA A 238 -37.64 -2.59 -24.36
C ALA A 238 -36.26 -2.24 -23.77
N GLU A 239 -35.49 -3.23 -23.32
CA GLU A 239 -34.11 -3.08 -22.84
C GLU A 239 -33.20 -2.50 -23.91
N GLU A 240 -33.29 -3.02 -25.14
CA GLU A 240 -32.53 -2.50 -26.28
C GLU A 240 -32.87 -1.03 -26.55
N ARG A 241 -34.15 -0.65 -26.47
CA ARG A 241 -34.61 0.72 -26.71
C ARG A 241 -34.18 1.66 -25.60
N THR A 242 -34.24 1.23 -24.34
CA THR A 242 -33.73 2.00 -23.21
C THR A 242 -32.23 2.18 -23.30
N TYR A 243 -31.48 1.15 -23.70
CA TYR A 243 -30.04 1.24 -23.92
C TYR A 243 -29.71 2.23 -25.04
N ASP A 244 -30.44 2.18 -26.15
CA ASP A 244 -30.25 3.12 -27.26
C ASP A 244 -30.57 4.55 -26.85
N SER A 245 -31.63 4.76 -26.06
CA SER A 245 -31.94 6.08 -25.48
C SER A 245 -30.83 6.58 -24.53
N VAL A 246 -30.23 5.70 -23.72
CA VAL A 246 -29.09 6.07 -22.87
C VAL A 246 -27.88 6.43 -23.70
N VAL A 247 -27.58 5.68 -24.76
CA VAL A 247 -26.49 6.00 -25.70
C VAL A 247 -26.73 7.34 -26.40
N GLU A 248 -27.97 7.62 -26.80
CA GLU A 248 -28.36 8.88 -27.43
C GLU A 248 -28.28 10.07 -26.47
N ILE A 249 -28.71 9.90 -25.21
CA ILE A 249 -28.55 10.90 -24.15
C ILE A 249 -27.06 11.17 -23.89
N ILE A 250 -26.22 10.12 -23.83
CA ILE A 250 -24.77 10.30 -23.65
C ILE A 250 -24.15 11.07 -24.82
N LYS A 251 -24.67 10.91 -26.05
CA LYS A 251 -24.23 11.71 -27.21
C LYS A 251 -24.66 13.17 -27.16
N SER A 252 -25.55 13.56 -26.24
CA SER A 252 -26.07 14.92 -26.20
C SER A 252 -24.95 15.92 -25.89
N PRO A 253 -24.94 17.10 -26.55
CA PRO A 253 -23.96 18.16 -26.28
C PRO A 253 -23.97 18.63 -24.82
N GLU A 254 -25.13 18.61 -24.18
CA GLU A 254 -25.33 19.03 -22.79
C GLU A 254 -24.64 18.08 -21.81
N ILE A 255 -24.78 16.76 -22.03
CA ILE A 255 -24.12 15.74 -21.22
C ILE A 255 -22.60 15.78 -21.44
N ASP A 256 -22.13 16.01 -22.67
CA ASP A 256 -20.70 16.20 -22.96
C ASP A 256 -20.12 17.39 -22.17
N HIS A 257 -20.86 18.51 -22.08
CA HIS A 257 -20.45 19.65 -21.27
C HIS A 257 -20.38 19.31 -19.77
N THR A 258 -21.39 18.65 -19.23
CA THR A 258 -21.40 18.25 -17.81
C THR A 258 -20.27 17.28 -17.48
N ILE A 259 -19.99 16.32 -18.36
CA ILE A 259 -18.89 15.37 -18.19
C ILE A 259 -17.54 16.11 -18.25
N ARG A 260 -17.35 17.03 -19.21
CA ARG A 260 -16.14 17.86 -19.28
C ARG A 260 -15.94 18.67 -18.01
N GLU A 261 -16.98 19.33 -17.52
CA GLU A 261 -16.92 20.18 -16.33
C GLU A 261 -16.62 19.37 -15.05
N ALA A 262 -17.25 18.20 -14.89
CA ALA A 262 -16.97 17.30 -13.77
C ALA A 262 -15.52 16.78 -13.80
N ILE A 263 -15.02 16.44 -14.99
CA ILE A 263 -13.64 15.99 -15.18
C ILE A 263 -12.65 17.14 -14.93
N ASP A 264 -12.89 18.34 -15.46
CA ASP A 264 -12.05 19.52 -15.23
C ASP A 264 -12.04 19.91 -13.74
N SER A 265 -13.17 19.78 -13.05
CA SER A 265 -13.26 20.00 -11.60
C SER A 265 -12.44 18.98 -10.81
N ALA A 266 -12.55 17.69 -11.12
CA ALA A 266 -11.76 16.64 -10.50
C ALA A 266 -10.25 16.82 -10.74
N PHE A 267 -9.86 17.20 -11.97
CA PHE A 267 -8.46 17.50 -12.28
C PHE A 267 -7.94 18.73 -11.55
N SER A 268 -8.77 19.78 -11.43
CA SER A 268 -8.40 20.99 -10.71
C SER A 268 -8.20 20.72 -9.22
N ALA A 269 -9.05 19.89 -8.61
CA ALA A 269 -8.90 19.43 -7.24
C ALA A 269 -7.56 18.70 -7.01
N ILE A 270 -7.25 17.71 -7.87
CA ILE A 270 -5.99 16.96 -7.80
C ILE A 270 -4.78 17.89 -8.00
N GLN A 271 -4.83 18.80 -8.98
CA GLN A 271 -3.74 19.73 -9.24
C GLN A 271 -3.49 20.66 -8.05
N SER A 272 -4.55 21.20 -7.43
CA SER A 272 -4.43 22.04 -6.24
C SER A 272 -3.79 21.31 -5.05
N GLU A 273 -4.09 20.02 -4.87
CA GLU A 273 -3.51 19.22 -3.78
C GLU A 273 -2.02 18.95 -4.03
N LEU A 274 -1.65 18.64 -5.27
CA LEU A 274 -0.26 18.44 -5.68
C LEU A 274 0.57 19.73 -5.58
N ASP A 275 0.00 20.87 -5.99
CA ASP A 275 0.68 22.16 -5.93
C ASP A 275 0.94 22.59 -4.47
N VAL A 276 -0.02 22.35 -3.57
CA VAL A 276 0.13 22.56 -2.11
C VAL A 276 1.22 21.67 -1.52
N ARG A 277 1.34 20.41 -1.97
CA ARG A 277 2.42 19.50 -1.52
C ARG A 277 3.79 19.96 -2.01
N SER A 278 3.90 20.30 -3.30
CA SER A 278 5.16 20.77 -3.90
C SER A 278 5.65 22.08 -3.27
N TRP A 279 4.72 23.00 -2.97
CA TRP A 279 5.01 24.28 -2.30
C TRP A 279 5.51 24.08 -0.86
N ARG A 280 4.90 23.15 -0.11
CA ARG A 280 5.37 22.77 1.25
C ARG A 280 6.77 22.16 1.23
N GLN A 281 7.10 21.40 0.20
CA GLN A 281 8.41 20.79 0.00
C GLN A 281 9.46 21.86 -0.36
N ASN A 282 9.13 22.78 -1.28
CA ASN A 282 10.00 23.87 -1.72
C ASN A 282 10.26 24.94 -0.64
N LEU A 283 9.36 25.13 0.31
CA LEU A 283 9.57 26.03 1.45
C LEU A 283 10.46 25.45 2.56
N GLY A 284 10.97 24.23 2.42
CA GLY A 284 11.79 23.59 3.45
C GLY A 284 11.06 23.33 4.78
N LEU A 285 9.76 23.58 4.84
CA LEU A 285 8.92 23.36 6.02
C LEU A 285 8.71 21.86 6.31
N GLY A 286 9.15 20.97 5.39
CA GLY A 286 9.17 19.52 5.58
C GLY A 286 10.38 18.97 6.37
N ARG A 287 11.43 19.75 6.65
CA ARG A 287 12.55 19.30 7.50
C ARG A 287 13.04 20.42 8.40
N GLY A 288 12.60 20.38 9.66
CA GLY A 288 13.20 21.14 10.75
C GLY A 288 14.60 20.64 11.08
N HIS A 289 15.58 20.91 10.21
CA HIS A 289 17.00 20.73 10.49
C HIS A 289 17.45 21.90 11.38
N LYS A 290 17.27 21.79 12.70
CA LYS A 290 17.97 22.67 13.64
C LYS A 290 19.42 22.22 13.71
N THR A 291 20.25 22.79 12.84
CA THR A 291 21.69 22.88 13.06
C THR A 291 21.95 23.73 14.29
N ASN A 292 22.15 23.07 15.44
CA ASN A 292 22.79 23.70 16.59
C ASN A 292 24.27 23.87 16.23
N ARG A 293 24.62 25.04 15.71
CA ARG A 293 26.00 25.50 15.64
C ARG A 293 26.29 26.24 16.94
N GLU A 294 27.29 25.74 17.64
CA GLU A 294 27.93 26.34 18.80
C GLU A 294 28.25 27.81 18.55
N THR A 295 27.92 28.66 19.51
CA THR A 295 28.79 29.78 19.90
C THR A 295 28.87 29.76 21.42
N GLY A 296 29.85 29.00 21.92
CA GLY A 296 30.47 29.35 23.19
C GLY A 296 31.21 30.67 23.01
N GLN A 297 30.89 31.65 23.83
CA GLN A 297 31.76 32.76 24.19
C GLN A 297 31.20 33.43 25.45
N SER A 298 31.72 33.00 26.59
CA SER A 298 32.21 33.79 27.75
C SER A 298 32.05 33.00 29.04
#